data_AF-A0A7K6GH08-F1
#
_entry.id   AF-A0A7K6GH08-F1
#
_cell.length_a   1.000
_cell.length_b   1.000
_cell.length_c   1.000
_cell.angle_alpha   90.00
_cell.angle_beta   90.00
_cell.angle_gamma   90.00
#
_symmetry.space_group_name_H-M   'P 1'
#
loop_
_entity.id
_entity.type
_entity.pdbx_description
1 polymer ?
#
loop_
_entity_poly.entity_id
_entity_poly.type
_entity_poly.pdbx_seq_one_letter_code
_entity_poly.pdbx_strand_id
1 'polypeptide(L)' 'HTGERPFRCPDCGKGFNRNFNLLTHRRIHTGERPHKCPQCGKSFSWRSSLMKHQQSH' A
#
# COMPACT_ATOMS: atom_id res chain seq x y z
N HIS A 1 -3.94 19.33 18.15
CA HIS A 1 -3.64 18.27 17.17
C HIS A 1 -2.84 17.20 17.90
N THR A 2 -3.50 16.31 18.64
CA THR A 2 -2.84 15.21 19.34
C THR A 2 -2.32 14.25 18.27
N GLY A 3 -1.02 14.30 17.98
CA GLY A 3 -0.35 13.52 16.94
C GLY A 3 -0.25 12.03 17.25
N GLU A 4 -1.24 11.48 17.96
CA GLU A 4 -1.24 10.10 18.40
C GLU A 4 -1.31 9.17 17.19
N ARG A 5 -0.32 8.29 17.14
CA ARG A 5 -0.15 7.28 16.10
C ARG A 5 -0.13 5.91 16.79
N PRO A 6 -1.30 5.43 17.25
CA PRO A 6 -1.38 4.19 18.02
C PRO A 6 -0.98 2.97 17.19
N PHE A 7 -1.09 3.04 15.86
CA PHE A 7 -0.74 1.93 14.97
C PHE A 7 0.71 2.05 14.52
N ARG A 8 1.61 1.25 15.09
CA ARG A 8 3.03 1.23 14.70
C ARG A 8 3.36 0.02 13.83
N CYS A 9 4.20 0.24 12.83
CA CYS A 9 4.75 -0.83 12.02
C CYS A 9 5.79 -1.62 12.82
N PRO A 10 5.68 -2.96 12.92
CA PRO A 10 6.64 -3.78 13.64
C PRO A 10 8.00 -3.84 12.93
N ASP A 11 8.01 -3.72 11.60
CA ASP A 11 9.23 -3.86 10.79
C ASP A 11 10.14 -2.62 10.83
N CYS A 12 9.55 -1.42 10.95
CA CYS A 12 10.30 -0.15 10.88
C CYS A 12 9.91 0.90 11.92
N GLY A 13 9.01 0.57 12.86
CA GLY A 13 8.57 1.47 13.94
C GLY A 13 7.67 2.64 13.49
N LYS A 14 7.40 2.80 12.19
CA LYS A 14 6.63 3.94 11.66
C LYS A 14 5.20 3.94 12.21
N GLY A 15 4.79 5.07 12.79
CA GLY A 15 3.45 5.26 13.36
C GLY A 15 2.42 5.78 12.34
N PHE A 16 1.18 5.31 12.48
CA PHE A 16 0.01 5.69 11.71
C PHE A 16 -1.16 6.00 12.63
N ASN A 17 -2.01 6.92 12.21
CA ASN A 17 -3.24 7.31 12.92
C ASN A 17 -4.42 6.36 12.65
N ARG A 18 -4.32 5.52 11.62
CA ARG A 18 -5.37 4.59 11.19
C ARG A 18 -4.76 3.23 10.89
N ASN A 19 -5.43 2.16 11.32
CA ASN A 19 -4.98 0.78 11.09
C ASN A 19 -4.85 0.45 9.59
N PHE A 20 -5.80 0.91 8.76
CA PHE A 20 -5.74 0.67 7.31
C PHE A 20 -4.46 1.23 6.66
N ASN A 21 -3.96 2.38 7.14
CA ASN A 21 -2.72 2.98 6.65
C ASN A 21 -1.49 2.14 7.05
N LEU A 22 -1.51 1.56 8.25
CA LEU A 22 -0.48 0.61 8.69
C LEU A 22 -0.50 -0.66 7.82
N LEU A 23 -1.67 -1.24 7.58
CA LEU A 23 -1.81 -2.45 6.76
C LEU A 23 -1.35 -2.23 5.32
N THR A 24 -1.75 -1.11 4.70
CA THR A 24 -1.27 -0.75 3.36
C THR A 24 0.22 -0.43 3.34
N HIS A 25 0.75 0.19 4.38
CA HIS A 25 2.19 0.41 4.52
C HIS A 25 2.96 -0.91 4.56
N ARG A 26 2.48 -1.93 5.28
CA ARG A 26 3.15 -3.23 5.39
C ARG A 26 3.36 -3.94 4.05
N ARG A 27 2.60 -3.58 3.02
CA ARG A 27 2.82 -4.06 1.64
C ARG A 27 4.18 -3.68 1.07
N ILE A 28 4.79 -2.59 1.55
CA ILE A 28 6.13 -2.19 1.08
C ILE A 28 7.22 -3.13 1.58
N HIS A 29 7.04 -3.72 2.77
CA HIS A 29 8.00 -4.64 3.38
C HIS A 29 7.85 -6.05 2.81
N THR A 30 6.60 -6.49 2.66
CA THR A 30 6.27 -7.82 2.13
C THR A 30 6.42 -7.92 0.61
N GLY A 31 6.47 -6.78 -0.10
CA GLY A 31 6.45 -6.75 -1.57
C GLY A 31 5.10 -7.20 -2.16
N GLU A 32 4.04 -7.27 -1.35
CA GLU A 32 2.73 -7.70 -1.80
C GLU A 32 2.15 -6.73 -2.85
N ARG A 33 1.77 -7.29 -4.00
CA ARG A 33 1.20 -6.55 -5.14
C ARG A 33 -0.10 -7.22 -5.57
N PRO A 34 -1.19 -7.06 -4.81
CA PRO A 34 -2.43 -7.80 -5.05
C PRO A 34 -3.16 -7.36 -6.33
N HIS A 35 -2.81 -6.20 -6.89
CA HIS A 35 -3.50 -5.64 -8.04
C HIS A 35 -2.76 -5.96 -9.34
N LYS A 36 -3.14 -7.03 -10.02
CA LYS A 36 -2.55 -7.46 -11.30
C LYS A 36 -3.27 -6.83 -12.48
N CYS A 37 -2.52 -6.31 -13.45
CA CYS A 37 -3.05 -5.84 -14.72
C CYS A 37 -3.45 -7.05 -15.59
N PRO A 38 -4.71 -7.12 -16.06
CA PRO A 38 -5.16 -8.25 -16.88
C PRO A 38 -4.55 -8.24 -18.29
N GLN A 39 -4.13 -7.07 -18.81
CA GLN A 39 -3.60 -6.95 -20.17
C GLN A 39 -2.14 -7.40 -20.28
N CYS A 40 -1.26 -6.93 -19.38
CA CYS A 40 0.18 -7.21 -19.45
C CYS A 40 0.73 -8.00 -18.26
N GLY A 41 -0.12 -8.37 -17.30
CA GLY A 41 0.28 -9.15 -16.12
C GLY A 41 1.09 -8.40 -15.07
N LYS A 42 1.40 -7.10 -15.24
CA LYS A 42 2.12 -6.29 -14.25
C LYS A 42 1.29 -6.13 -12.96
N SER A 43 1.91 -6.37 -11.81
CA SER A 43 1.26 -6.23 -10.50
C SER A 43 1.57 -4.90 -9.83
N PHE A 44 0.67 -4.39 -8.98
CA PHE A 44 0.77 -3.12 -8.26
C PHE A 44 0.33 -3.27 -6.80
N SER A 45 0.95 -2.51 -5.90
CA SER A 45 0.60 -2.51 -4.46
C SER A 45 -0.69 -1.72 -4.16
N TRP A 46 -1.07 -0.80 -5.04
CA TRP A 46 -2.27 0.04 -4.90
C TRP A 46 -3.14 0.03 -6.15
N ARG A 47 -4.46 0.04 -5.95
CA ARG A 47 -5.46 0.09 -7.01
C ARG A 47 -5.33 1.35 -7.87
N SER A 48 -5.04 2.50 -7.27
CA SER A 48 -4.84 3.76 -8.00
C SER A 48 -3.67 3.68 -8.99
N SER A 49 -2.58 3.00 -8.61
CA SER A 49 -1.45 2.75 -9.51
C SER A 49 -1.83 1.82 -10.67
N LEU A 50 -2.60 0.75 -10.40
CA LEU A 50 -3.13 -0.10 -11.46
C LEU A 50 -4.04 0.68 -12.42
N MET A 51 -4.97 1.49 -11.91
CA MET A 51 -5.89 2.27 -12.76
C MET A 51 -5.14 3.25 -13.67
N LYS A 52 -4.16 3.98 -13.12
CA LYS A 52 -3.31 4.88 -13.93
C LYS A 52 -2.51 4.11 -14.98
N HIS A 53 -1.97 2.95 -14.62
CA HIS A 53 -1.27 2.09 -15.56
C HIS A 53 -2.19 1.58 -16.68
N GLN A 54 -3.42 1.21 -16.36
CA GLN A 54 -4.40 0.76 -17.35
C GLN A 54 -4.78 1.86 -18.34
N GLN A 55 -4.74 3.13 -17.95
CA GLN A 55 -4.95 4.27 -18.86
C GLN A 55 -3.78 4.50 -19.83
N SER A 56 -2.60 3.96 -19.53
CA SER A 56 -1.40 4.09 -20.37
C SER A 56 -1.19 2.92 -21.33
N HIS A 57 -2.06 1.91 -21.28
CA HIS A 57 -2.16 0.91 -22.32
C HIS A 57 -2.80 1.54 -23.56
#